data_AF-A0A147B6M1-F1
#
_entry.id   AF-A0A147B6M1-F1
#
_cell.length_a   1.000
_cell.length_b   1.000
_cell.length_c   1.000
_cell.angle_alpha   90.00
_cell.angle_beta   90.00
_cell.angle_gamma   90.00
#
_symmetry.space_group_name_H-M   'P 1'
#
loop_
_entity.id
_entity.type
_entity.pdbx_description
1 polymer ?
#
loop_
_entity_poly.entity_id
_entity_poly.type
_entity_poly.pdbx_seq_one_letter_code
_entity_poly.pdbx_strand_id
1 'polypeptide(L)'
;VETPKYPGMSFSVGLEKRANSTSQCAEVGTSEPQRGCPYMFRCRNCDSGVLAEETMFRRVLPLPSADWKEIAAEWFCHKHEDGDVQSSIDPKPDELFTSVLCFNVHGSILANVATNSFGELQCDNCQEVISRVVDAASTTVELLRTRIDVCGCSGPLMGLRLRRDAASILSLLIKEQSSLSAPGGVVLEAAGNTLLVWVLETGLQHFKAAPLTKGCHTINFRAVTKVLYQVVGPQSPVGHSWREDALASVHSMDKTLFQEILDALNESQSGDTIDGFA
;
A
#
# COMPACT_ATOMS: atom_id res chain seq x y z
N VAL A 1 30.09 39.80 -40.11
CA VAL A 1 29.18 38.76 -39.58
C VAL A 1 29.15 38.94 -38.07
N GLU A 2 28.17 39.68 -37.59
CA GLU A 2 27.96 39.91 -36.16
C GLU A 2 27.30 38.68 -35.55
N THR A 3 27.89 38.13 -34.49
CA THR A 3 27.32 37.06 -33.69
C THR A 3 26.26 37.63 -32.73
N PRO A 4 25.07 37.02 -32.61
CA PRO A 4 24.08 37.48 -31.64
C PRO A 4 24.56 37.13 -30.23
N LYS A 5 24.86 38.17 -29.43
CA LYS A 5 25.02 38.06 -27.98
C LYS A 5 23.66 37.81 -27.35
N TYR A 6 23.24 36.55 -27.23
CA TYR A 6 22.23 36.21 -26.24
C TYR A 6 22.88 36.29 -24.85
N PRO A 7 22.36 37.10 -23.91
CA PRO A 7 22.82 37.04 -22.54
C PRO A 7 22.44 35.65 -22.01
N GLY A 8 23.44 34.76 -21.92
CA GLY A 8 23.25 33.42 -21.37
C GLY A 8 22.68 33.55 -19.96
N MET A 9 21.46 33.07 -19.75
CA MET A 9 20.94 32.87 -18.41
C MET A 9 21.79 31.78 -17.77
N SER A 10 22.75 32.17 -16.92
CA SER A 10 23.45 31.24 -16.05
C SER A 10 22.59 31.00 -14.82
N PHE A 11 22.21 29.76 -14.57
CA PHE A 11 21.67 29.34 -13.28
C PHE A 11 22.67 28.40 -12.59
N SER A 12 22.79 28.52 -11.29
CA SER A 12 23.61 27.67 -10.44
C SER A 12 22.68 26.84 -9.55
N VAL A 13 22.75 25.52 -9.68
CA VAL A 13 21.99 24.59 -8.82
C VAL A 13 22.85 24.27 -7.60
N GLY A 14 22.41 24.72 -6.42
CA GLY A 14 22.98 24.32 -5.14
C GLY A 14 22.13 23.23 -4.50
N LEU A 15 22.74 22.10 -4.14
CA LEU A 15 22.10 21.05 -3.34
C LEU A 15 22.26 21.40 -1.86
N GLU A 16 21.20 21.92 -1.23
CA GLU A 16 21.14 22.05 0.22
C GLU A 16 20.37 20.87 0.83
N LYS A 17 21.03 20.13 1.71
CA LYS A 17 20.41 19.08 2.53
C LYS A 17 19.59 19.77 3.62
N ARG A 18 18.27 19.87 3.45
CA ARG A 18 17.41 20.45 4.48
C ARG A 18 17.02 19.38 5.53
N ALA A 19 17.29 19.69 6.79
CA ALA A 19 16.68 19.01 7.93
C ALA A 19 15.23 19.50 8.10
N ASN A 20 14.31 18.57 8.36
CA ASN A 20 12.87 18.79 8.40
C ASN A 20 12.48 19.97 9.31
N SER A 21 11.70 20.91 8.76
CA SER A 21 10.98 21.94 9.51
C SER A 21 9.49 21.63 9.50
N THR A 22 8.94 21.43 10.70
CA THR A 22 7.57 21.03 11.02
C THR A 22 6.55 22.11 10.64
N SER A 23 5.47 21.70 9.96
CA SER A 23 4.23 22.48 9.79
C SER A 23 3.05 21.63 10.27
N GLN A 24 2.23 22.20 11.16
CA GLN A 24 1.08 21.56 11.79
C GLN A 24 -0.01 21.16 10.78
N CYS A 25 0.02 19.89 10.40
CA CYS A 25 -1.12 19.02 10.08
C CYS A 25 -0.83 17.70 10.82
N ALA A 26 -1.85 16.96 11.25
CA ALA A 26 -1.65 15.64 11.87
C ALA A 26 -0.63 14.84 11.04
N GLU A 27 0.52 14.49 11.63
CA GLU A 27 1.63 13.90 10.89
C GLU A 27 1.10 12.61 10.22
N VAL A 28 1.07 12.61 8.89
CA VAL A 28 0.74 11.40 8.13
C VAL A 28 2.02 10.58 8.11
N GLY A 29 2.14 9.66 9.05
CA GLY A 29 3.26 8.73 9.09
C GLY A 29 3.08 7.64 8.04
N THR A 30 4.13 7.33 7.30
CA THR A 30 4.21 6.13 6.45
C THR A 30 4.69 4.90 7.23
N SER A 31 4.83 5.00 8.56
CA SER A 31 5.31 3.94 9.44
C SER A 31 4.26 2.86 9.64
N GLU A 32 4.71 1.61 9.75
CA GLU A 32 3.86 0.49 10.13
C GLU A 32 3.42 0.60 11.61
N PRO A 33 2.26 0.05 11.99
CA PRO A 33 1.89 -0.09 13.39
C PRO A 33 3.00 -0.82 14.16
N GLN A 34 3.37 -0.29 15.33
CA GLN A 34 4.38 -0.84 16.22
C GLN A 34 3.74 -1.56 17.41
N ARG A 35 4.38 -2.65 17.87
CA ARG A 35 3.96 -3.38 19.07
C ARG A 35 3.94 -2.49 20.32
N GLY A 36 3.04 -2.77 21.25
CA GLY A 36 2.99 -2.09 22.55
C GLY A 36 2.53 -0.63 22.50
N CYS A 37 2.07 -0.16 21.33
CA CYS A 37 1.38 1.11 21.19
C CYS A 37 -0.12 0.84 21.00
N PRO A 38 -1.00 1.67 21.57
CA PRO A 38 -2.42 1.50 21.36
C PRO A 38 -2.91 2.22 20.10
N TYR A 39 -3.80 1.56 19.36
CA TYR A 39 -4.37 2.05 18.11
C TYR A 39 -5.89 1.98 18.08
N MET A 40 -6.48 2.88 17.30
CA MET A 40 -7.85 2.77 16.80
C MET A 40 -7.82 2.60 15.29
N PHE A 41 -8.69 1.74 14.75
CA PHE A 41 -8.91 1.68 13.31
C PHE A 41 -10.20 2.40 13.00
N ARG A 42 -10.19 3.18 11.92
CA ARG A 42 -11.35 3.98 11.49
C ARG A 42 -11.62 3.77 10.01
N CYS A 43 -12.89 3.70 9.65
CA CYS A 43 -13.32 3.73 8.27
C CYS A 43 -12.85 5.05 7.64
N ARG A 44 -12.11 4.98 6.54
CA ARG A 44 -11.57 6.18 5.88
C ARG A 44 -12.66 7.11 5.35
N ASN A 45 -13.79 6.54 4.94
CA ASN A 45 -14.87 7.29 4.30
C ASN A 45 -15.69 8.12 5.31
N CYS A 46 -15.98 7.59 6.50
CA CYS A 46 -16.86 8.26 7.48
C CYS A 46 -16.28 8.42 8.89
N ASP A 47 -15.02 8.02 9.10
CA ASP A 47 -14.29 8.07 10.38
C ASP A 47 -14.89 7.21 11.51
N SER A 48 -15.91 6.38 11.23
CA SER A 48 -16.47 5.43 12.20
C SER A 48 -15.41 4.44 12.67
N GLY A 49 -15.38 4.17 13.98
CA GLY A 49 -14.47 3.18 14.57
C GLY A 49 -14.77 1.78 14.05
N VAL A 50 -13.73 1.06 13.65
CA VAL A 50 -13.78 -0.32 13.13
C VAL A 50 -13.31 -1.33 14.18
N LEU A 51 -12.49 -0.90 15.14
CA LEU A 51 -12.22 -1.69 16.35
C LEU A 51 -13.25 -1.33 17.44
N ALA A 52 -13.58 -2.31 18.26
CA ALA A 52 -14.49 -2.14 19.41
C ALA A 52 -13.95 -1.14 20.44
N GLU A 53 -12.64 -1.15 20.65
CA GLU A 53 -11.95 -0.29 21.60
C GLU A 53 -10.54 0.04 21.12
N GLU A 54 -9.85 0.89 21.88
CA GLU A 54 -8.42 1.14 21.70
C GLU A 54 -7.63 -0.14 21.98
N THR A 55 -6.96 -0.67 20.96
CA THR A 55 -6.29 -1.98 21.06
C THR A 55 -4.77 -1.82 21.07
N MET A 56 -4.13 -2.40 22.08
CA MET A 56 -2.68 -2.55 22.13
C MET A 56 -2.28 -3.94 21.66
N PHE A 57 -1.66 -4.01 20.48
CA PHE A 57 -1.19 -5.28 19.93
C PHE A 57 0.12 -5.71 20.59
N ARG A 58 0.14 -6.92 21.18
CA ARG A 58 1.33 -7.57 21.73
C ARG A 58 2.34 -7.89 20.63
N ARG A 59 1.86 -8.29 19.44
CA ARG A 59 2.68 -8.56 18.26
C ARG A 59 2.12 -7.85 17.05
N VAL A 60 2.99 -7.20 16.31
CA VAL A 60 2.75 -6.76 14.93
C VAL A 60 3.74 -7.53 14.06
N LEU A 61 3.24 -8.35 13.14
CA LEU A 61 4.08 -9.20 12.28
C LEU A 61 3.84 -8.90 10.80
N PRO A 62 4.86 -8.47 10.04
CA PRO A 62 4.76 -8.43 8.60
C PRO A 62 4.70 -9.85 8.04
N LEU A 63 3.75 -10.08 7.14
CA LEU A 63 3.58 -11.32 6.41
C LEU A 63 4.37 -11.24 5.09
N PRO A 64 5.05 -12.33 4.69
CA PRO A 64 5.93 -12.34 3.53
C PRO A 64 5.19 -12.37 2.18
N SER A 65 3.87 -12.63 2.14
CA SER A 65 3.07 -12.59 0.91
C SER A 65 1.58 -12.44 1.21
N ALA A 66 0.78 -12.14 0.17
CA ALA A 66 -0.68 -12.15 0.25
C ALA A 66 -1.24 -13.57 0.50
N ASP A 67 -0.58 -14.60 -0.02
CA ASP A 67 -1.02 -16.01 0.08
C ASP A 67 -0.41 -16.73 1.29
N TRP A 68 -0.03 -15.97 2.32
CA TRP A 68 0.63 -16.50 3.52
C TRP A 68 -0.15 -17.64 4.17
N LYS A 69 -1.49 -17.69 4.05
CA LYS A 69 -2.33 -18.77 4.57
C LYS A 69 -2.01 -20.12 3.93
N GLU A 70 -1.72 -20.14 2.63
CA GLU A 70 -1.39 -21.37 1.90
C GLU A 70 0.01 -21.87 2.29
N ILE A 71 0.97 -20.95 2.42
CA ILE A 71 2.36 -21.27 2.76
C ILE A 71 2.52 -21.59 4.26
N ALA A 72 1.67 -21.03 5.12
CA ALA A 72 1.67 -21.25 6.56
C ALA A 72 1.53 -22.74 6.93
N ALA A 73 0.77 -23.50 6.15
CA ALA A 73 0.62 -24.95 6.36
C ALA A 73 1.95 -25.71 6.23
N GLU A 74 2.90 -25.18 5.46
CA GLU A 74 4.22 -25.77 5.21
C GLU A 74 5.30 -25.28 6.19
N TRP A 75 5.01 -24.26 7.00
CA TRP A 75 5.98 -23.65 7.92
C TRP A 75 6.18 -24.41 9.23
N PHE A 76 5.39 -25.46 9.49
CA PHE A 76 5.52 -26.25 10.71
C PHE A 76 6.62 -27.31 10.56
N CYS A 77 7.71 -27.16 11.32
CA CYS A 77 8.88 -28.03 11.22
C CYS A 77 8.66 -29.47 11.73
N HIS A 78 7.56 -29.77 12.43
CA HIS A 78 7.28 -31.11 12.98
C HIS A 78 5.79 -31.46 12.88
N LYS A 79 5.48 -32.71 12.52
CA LYS A 79 4.13 -33.28 12.72
C LYS A 79 3.89 -33.41 14.22
N HIS A 80 2.90 -32.71 14.75
CA HIS A 80 2.42 -32.97 16.10
C HIS A 80 1.64 -34.27 16.08
N GLU A 81 2.12 -35.27 16.82
CA GLU A 81 1.40 -36.52 17.07
C GLU A 81 0.29 -36.23 18.07
N ASP A 82 -0.86 -35.74 17.57
CA ASP A 82 -2.21 -35.96 18.12
C ASP A 82 -3.19 -34.96 17.48
N GLY A 83 -4.07 -35.48 16.62
CA GLY A 83 -5.25 -34.77 16.12
C GLY A 83 -4.98 -33.80 14.96
N ASP A 84 -6.03 -33.59 14.18
CA ASP A 84 -6.11 -32.65 13.05
C ASP A 84 -5.76 -31.23 13.52
N VAL A 85 -4.48 -30.87 13.46
CA VAL A 85 -4.01 -29.55 13.89
C VAL A 85 -4.52 -28.55 12.89
N GLN A 86 -5.48 -27.74 13.33
CA GLN A 86 -6.04 -26.63 12.58
C GLN A 86 -4.90 -25.76 12.05
N SER A 87 -4.61 -25.90 10.76
CA SER A 87 -3.42 -25.38 10.08
C SER A 87 -3.46 -23.88 9.81
N SER A 88 -4.48 -23.18 10.31
CA SER A 88 -4.64 -21.74 10.13
C SER A 88 -3.88 -20.97 11.20
N ILE A 89 -2.83 -20.25 10.80
CA ILE A 89 -2.15 -19.27 11.67
C ILE A 89 -3.04 -18.02 11.75
N ASP A 90 -4.14 -18.07 12.49
CA ASP A 90 -4.99 -16.91 12.71
C ASP A 90 -4.40 -15.99 13.81
N PRO A 91 -4.45 -14.65 13.65
CA PRO A 91 -4.00 -13.73 14.69
C PRO A 91 -4.94 -13.83 15.89
N LYS A 92 -4.37 -13.80 17.09
CA LYS A 92 -5.16 -13.63 18.33
C LYS A 92 -5.76 -12.22 18.42
N PRO A 93 -6.74 -11.97 19.31
CA PRO A 93 -7.28 -10.62 19.55
C PRO A 93 -6.24 -9.53 19.86
N ASP A 94 -5.09 -9.92 20.44
CA ASP A 94 -3.98 -9.03 20.77
C ASP A 94 -2.82 -9.08 19.73
N GLU A 95 -3.04 -9.66 18.56
CA GLU A 95 -2.05 -9.76 17.49
C GLU A 95 -2.56 -9.08 16.21
N LEU A 96 -1.64 -8.46 15.48
CA LEU A 96 -1.89 -7.82 14.19
C LEU A 96 -0.88 -8.36 13.18
N PHE A 97 -1.36 -8.96 12.09
CA PHE A 97 -0.47 -9.28 10.98
C PHE A 97 -0.65 -8.28 9.84
N THR A 98 0.44 -7.87 9.21
CA THR A 98 0.46 -6.81 8.21
C THR A 98 0.92 -7.36 6.86
N SER A 99 0.22 -7.00 5.78
CA SER A 99 0.71 -7.20 4.40
C SER A 99 0.69 -5.86 3.67
N VAL A 100 1.15 -5.79 2.42
CA VAL A 100 1.06 -4.54 1.65
C VAL A 100 -0.40 -4.09 1.48
N LEU A 101 -1.33 -5.03 1.29
CA LEU A 101 -2.73 -4.75 0.96
C LEU A 101 -3.64 -4.68 2.20
N CYS A 102 -3.34 -5.46 3.24
CA CYS A 102 -4.28 -5.70 4.33
C CYS A 102 -3.66 -5.51 5.73
N PHE A 103 -4.54 -5.25 6.69
CA PHE A 103 -4.35 -5.56 8.10
C PHE A 103 -5.14 -6.82 8.42
N ASN A 104 -4.47 -7.84 8.96
CA ASN A 104 -5.08 -9.10 9.37
C ASN A 104 -5.29 -9.03 10.89
N VAL A 105 -6.54 -9.00 11.31
CA VAL A 105 -6.95 -8.90 12.72
C VAL A 105 -7.92 -10.02 13.06
N HIS A 106 -8.05 -10.32 14.34
CA HIS A 106 -9.06 -11.26 14.81
C HIS A 106 -10.46 -10.64 14.71
N GLY A 107 -11.46 -11.37 14.23
CA GLY A 107 -12.81 -10.85 14.03
C GLY A 107 -13.50 -10.36 15.32
N SER A 108 -13.14 -10.92 16.48
CA SER A 108 -13.77 -10.55 17.76
C SER A 108 -13.46 -9.13 18.26
N ILE A 109 -12.45 -8.46 17.69
CA ILE A 109 -12.09 -7.09 18.09
C ILE A 109 -12.74 -6.03 17.20
N LEU A 110 -13.55 -6.45 16.22
CA LEU A 110 -14.24 -5.54 15.32
C LEU A 110 -15.55 -5.03 15.93
N ALA A 111 -15.91 -3.79 15.59
CA ALA A 111 -17.19 -3.19 15.89
C ALA A 111 -17.64 -2.25 14.77
N ASN A 112 -18.94 -1.96 14.72
CA ASN A 112 -19.56 -1.10 13.70
C ASN A 112 -19.28 -1.58 12.26
N VAL A 113 -19.35 -2.90 12.08
CA VAL A 113 -19.18 -3.57 10.79
C VAL A 113 -20.31 -4.59 10.57
N ALA A 114 -20.76 -4.69 9.33
CA ALA A 114 -21.75 -5.65 8.88
C ALA A 114 -21.19 -6.46 7.72
N THR A 115 -21.74 -7.66 7.51
CA THR A 115 -21.44 -8.48 6.34
C THR A 115 -22.46 -8.20 5.24
N ASN A 116 -21.99 -7.92 4.03
CA ASN A 116 -22.86 -7.74 2.86
C ASN A 116 -23.28 -9.09 2.26
N SER A 117 -24.11 -9.07 1.21
CA SER A 117 -24.58 -10.29 0.53
C SER A 117 -23.48 -11.11 -0.16
N PHE A 118 -22.29 -10.54 -0.35
CA PHE A 118 -21.13 -11.17 -0.99
C PHE A 118 -20.14 -11.75 0.03
N GLY A 119 -20.43 -11.65 1.34
CA GLY A 119 -19.55 -12.13 2.39
C GLY A 119 -18.41 -11.19 2.75
N GLU A 120 -18.43 -9.93 2.29
CA GLU A 120 -17.43 -8.92 2.63
C GLU A 120 -17.90 -8.09 3.83
N LEU A 121 -16.97 -7.59 4.66
CA LEU A 121 -17.30 -6.62 5.69
C LEU A 121 -17.37 -5.21 5.12
N GLN A 122 -18.41 -4.51 5.53
CA GLN A 122 -18.63 -3.11 5.25
C GLN A 122 -18.80 -2.33 6.55
N CYS A 123 -18.49 -1.04 6.51
CA CYS A 123 -18.76 -0.14 7.64
C CYS A 123 -20.27 0.02 7.86
N ASP A 124 -20.74 -0.17 9.09
CA ASP A 124 -22.18 -0.05 9.41
C ASP A 124 -22.74 1.34 9.13
N ASN A 125 -21.91 2.38 9.27
CA ASN A 125 -22.34 3.76 9.15
C ASN A 125 -22.48 4.24 7.69
N CYS A 126 -21.52 3.89 6.82
CA CYS A 126 -21.50 4.39 5.43
C CYS A 126 -21.54 3.30 4.36
N GLN A 127 -21.58 2.02 4.75
CA GLN A 127 -21.65 0.86 3.86
C GLN A 127 -20.44 0.71 2.92
N GLU A 128 -19.33 1.42 3.19
CA GLU A 128 -18.07 1.23 2.48
C GLU A 128 -17.52 -0.18 2.77
N VAL A 129 -17.15 -0.93 1.72
CA VAL A 129 -16.48 -2.22 1.87
C VAL A 129 -15.07 -1.99 2.41
N ILE A 130 -14.75 -2.58 3.56
CA ILE A 130 -13.49 -2.37 4.27
C ILE A 130 -12.64 -3.62 4.38
N SER A 131 -13.12 -4.79 3.96
CA SER A 131 -12.38 -6.05 4.00
C SER A 131 -12.42 -6.79 2.68
N ARG A 132 -11.56 -7.81 2.54
CA ARG A 132 -11.78 -8.90 1.58
C ARG A 132 -12.96 -9.77 2.00
N VAL A 133 -13.39 -10.66 1.11
CA VAL A 133 -14.38 -11.70 1.42
C VAL A 133 -13.92 -12.48 2.64
N VAL A 134 -14.80 -12.57 3.64
CA VAL A 134 -14.51 -13.27 4.89
C VAL A 134 -14.65 -14.77 4.66
N ASP A 135 -13.60 -15.51 5.00
CA ASP A 135 -13.68 -16.96 5.11
C ASP A 135 -14.39 -17.32 6.42
N ALA A 136 -15.59 -17.89 6.33
CA ALA A 136 -16.39 -18.28 7.48
C ALA A 136 -15.71 -19.32 8.40
N ALA A 137 -14.68 -20.03 7.90
CA ALA A 137 -13.90 -20.97 8.70
C ALA A 137 -12.73 -20.30 9.45
N SER A 138 -12.37 -19.06 9.11
CA SER A 138 -11.25 -18.33 9.70
C SER A 138 -11.74 -17.28 10.70
N THR A 139 -10.98 -17.11 11.77
CA THR A 139 -11.18 -15.98 12.70
C THR A 139 -10.48 -14.71 12.22
N THR A 140 -9.65 -14.81 11.17
CA THR A 140 -8.93 -13.70 10.58
C THR A 140 -9.82 -12.88 9.66
N VAL A 141 -9.83 -11.56 9.87
CA VAL A 141 -10.42 -10.59 8.96
C VAL A 141 -9.33 -9.76 8.31
N GLU A 142 -9.36 -9.68 6.98
CA GLU A 142 -8.43 -8.92 6.15
C GLU A 142 -8.97 -7.54 5.82
N LEU A 143 -8.66 -6.55 6.67
CA LEU A 143 -9.07 -5.16 6.48
C LEU A 143 -8.19 -4.46 5.44
N LEU A 144 -8.80 -3.85 4.43
CA LEU A 144 -8.13 -3.17 3.33
C LEU A 144 -7.45 -1.88 3.82
N ARG A 145 -6.14 -1.78 3.61
CA ARG A 145 -5.32 -0.62 4.00
C ARG A 145 -5.71 0.67 3.30
N THR A 146 -6.40 0.60 2.18
CA THR A 146 -6.93 1.74 1.42
C THR A 146 -8.30 2.21 1.91
N ARG A 147 -8.94 1.45 2.79
CA ARG A 147 -10.27 1.74 3.34
C ARG A 147 -10.26 2.02 4.83
N ILE A 148 -9.15 1.70 5.49
CA ILE A 148 -8.92 1.94 6.91
C ILE A 148 -7.83 2.98 7.12
N ASP A 149 -8.03 3.84 8.12
CA ASP A 149 -6.97 4.65 8.70
C ASP A 149 -6.67 4.14 10.12
N VAL A 150 -5.38 4.08 10.46
CA VAL A 150 -4.93 3.65 11.79
C VAL A 150 -4.45 4.86 12.57
N CYS A 151 -5.08 5.12 13.71
CA CYS A 151 -4.79 6.27 14.56
C CYS A 151 -4.04 5.84 15.82
N GLY A 152 -2.86 6.40 16.06
CA GLY A 152 -2.14 6.21 17.33
C GLY A 152 -2.81 6.98 18.46
N CYS A 153 -3.03 6.30 19.59
CA CYS A 153 -3.83 6.84 20.70
C CYS A 153 -2.99 7.38 21.87
N SER A 154 -1.70 7.02 21.95
CA SER A 154 -0.81 7.54 23.00
C SER A 154 0.64 7.62 22.55
N GLY A 155 1.46 8.29 23.37
CA GLY A 155 2.90 8.41 23.17
C GLY A 155 3.28 9.23 21.93
N PRO A 156 4.43 8.94 21.28
CA PRO A 156 4.89 9.69 20.10
C PRO A 156 4.02 9.49 18.86
N LEU A 157 3.07 8.55 18.91
CA LEU A 157 2.13 8.27 17.83
C LEU A 157 0.77 8.95 18.05
N MET A 158 0.59 9.70 19.15
CA MET A 158 -0.67 10.36 19.46
C MET A 158 -1.03 11.38 18.36
N GLY A 159 -2.14 11.13 17.66
CA GLY A 159 -2.58 11.96 16.53
C GLY A 159 -1.94 11.60 15.18
N LEU A 160 -1.03 10.62 15.14
CA LEU A 160 -0.52 10.05 13.90
C LEU A 160 -1.62 9.25 13.20
N ARG A 161 -1.88 9.56 11.93
CA ARG A 161 -2.85 8.83 11.09
C ARG A 161 -2.11 8.10 9.99
N LEU A 162 -2.00 6.79 10.11
CA LEU A 162 -1.40 5.93 9.09
C LEU A 162 -2.44 5.68 8.00
N ARG A 163 -2.10 6.11 6.78
CA ARG A 163 -2.96 6.04 5.60
C ARG A 163 -2.14 5.54 4.42
N ARG A 164 -2.77 4.73 3.56
CA ARG A 164 -2.19 4.28 2.28
C ARG A 164 -3.21 4.51 1.16
N ASP A 165 -2.83 5.25 0.13
CA ASP A 165 -3.60 5.35 -1.11
C ASP A 165 -3.13 4.32 -2.15
N ALA A 166 -3.84 4.24 -3.28
CA ALA A 166 -3.54 3.31 -4.36
C ALA A 166 -2.11 3.45 -4.91
N ALA A 167 -1.62 4.69 -5.09
CA ALA A 167 -0.26 4.96 -5.55
C ALA A 167 0.80 4.46 -4.55
N SER A 168 0.55 4.67 -3.24
CA SER A 168 1.41 4.18 -2.16
C SER A 168 1.44 2.67 -2.11
N ILE A 169 0.29 2.01 -2.29
CA ILE A 169 0.19 0.54 -2.39
C ILE A 169 1.02 0.04 -3.57
N LEU A 170 0.82 0.58 -4.76
CA LEU A 170 1.59 0.20 -5.94
C LEU A 170 3.10 0.38 -5.71
N SER A 171 3.50 1.51 -5.10
CA SER A 171 4.90 1.77 -4.79
C SER A 171 5.49 0.73 -3.83
N LEU A 172 4.74 0.30 -2.82
CA LEU A 172 5.18 -0.75 -1.90
C LEU A 172 5.32 -2.10 -2.59
N LEU A 173 4.37 -2.49 -3.44
CA LEU A 173 4.45 -3.73 -4.24
C LEU A 173 5.69 -3.72 -5.15
N ILE A 174 5.96 -2.59 -5.80
CA ILE A 174 7.17 -2.40 -6.63
C ILE A 174 8.45 -2.50 -5.78
N LYS A 175 8.46 -1.91 -4.58
CA LYS A 175 9.62 -1.97 -3.67
C LYS A 175 9.89 -3.39 -3.18
N GLU A 176 8.83 -4.12 -2.82
CA GLU A 176 8.89 -5.52 -2.44
C GLU A 176 9.50 -6.35 -3.57
N GLN A 177 9.00 -6.19 -4.80
CA GLN A 177 9.57 -6.84 -5.99
C GLN A 177 11.03 -6.47 -6.23
N SER A 178 11.39 -5.19 -6.11
CA SER A 178 12.75 -4.70 -6.37
C SER A 178 13.76 -5.23 -5.35
N SER A 179 13.32 -5.50 -4.11
CA SER A 179 14.18 -6.06 -3.06
C SER A 179 14.67 -7.48 -3.38
N LEU A 180 13.93 -8.21 -4.22
CA LEU A 180 14.26 -9.56 -4.66
C LEU A 180 15.36 -9.59 -5.75
N SER A 181 15.92 -8.43 -6.13
CA SER A 181 17.06 -8.28 -7.06
C SER A 181 16.87 -8.88 -8.46
N ALA A 182 15.62 -9.12 -8.87
CA ALA A 182 15.28 -9.54 -10.22
C ALA A 182 14.55 -8.40 -10.97
N PRO A 183 14.90 -8.12 -12.23
CA PRO A 183 14.05 -7.30 -13.09
C PRO A 183 12.75 -8.07 -13.31
N GLY A 184 11.73 -7.71 -12.54
CA GLY A 184 10.48 -8.45 -12.44
C GLY A 184 9.27 -7.59 -12.73
N GLY A 185 8.24 -8.22 -13.27
CA GLY A 185 6.92 -7.64 -13.43
C GLY A 185 6.12 -7.68 -12.13
N VAL A 186 5.20 -6.75 -11.97
CA VAL A 186 4.12 -6.85 -10.98
C VAL A 186 2.82 -7.11 -11.73
N VAL A 187 2.12 -8.17 -11.37
CA VAL A 187 0.83 -8.57 -11.93
C VAL A 187 -0.24 -8.29 -10.89
N LEU A 188 -1.17 -7.38 -11.19
CA LEU A 188 -2.31 -7.09 -10.33
C LEU A 188 -3.57 -7.69 -10.96
N GLU A 189 -4.33 -8.46 -10.19
CA GLU A 189 -5.53 -9.14 -10.67
C GLU A 189 -6.77 -8.67 -9.92
N ALA A 190 -7.81 -8.31 -10.68
CA ALA A 190 -9.11 -7.98 -10.11
C ALA A 190 -10.25 -8.39 -11.05
N ALA A 191 -11.14 -9.25 -10.56
CA ALA A 191 -12.43 -9.62 -11.15
C ALA A 191 -12.47 -9.64 -12.71
N GLY A 192 -11.53 -10.37 -13.32
CA GLY A 192 -11.48 -10.60 -14.77
C GLY A 192 -10.57 -9.66 -15.56
N ASN A 193 -9.92 -8.68 -14.93
CA ASN A 193 -8.87 -7.88 -15.54
C ASN A 193 -7.52 -8.15 -14.88
N THR A 194 -6.46 -8.02 -15.68
CA THR A 194 -5.08 -8.12 -15.21
C THR A 194 -4.33 -6.87 -15.63
N LEU A 195 -3.65 -6.21 -14.68
CA LEU A 195 -2.74 -5.11 -14.95
C LEU A 195 -1.31 -5.61 -14.81
N LEU A 196 -0.57 -5.55 -15.90
CA LEU A 196 0.84 -5.89 -15.96
C LEU A 196 1.65 -4.61 -15.79
N VAL A 197 2.57 -4.57 -14.82
CA VAL A 197 3.42 -3.41 -14.53
C VAL A 197 4.89 -3.83 -14.61
N TRP A 198 5.62 -3.24 -15.55
CA TRP A 198 7.06 -3.37 -15.70
C TRP A 198 7.77 -2.24 -14.98
N VAL A 199 8.65 -2.59 -14.05
CA VAL A 199 9.54 -1.63 -13.40
C VAL A 199 10.76 -1.43 -14.30
N LEU A 200 10.88 -0.23 -14.89
CA LEU A 200 11.98 0.07 -15.82
C LEU A 200 13.19 0.62 -15.09
N GLU A 201 12.99 1.63 -14.25
CA GLU A 201 14.07 2.32 -13.54
C GLU A 201 13.54 2.91 -12.23
N THR A 202 14.31 2.74 -11.15
CA THR A 202 13.98 3.25 -9.81
C THR A 202 14.99 4.31 -9.39
N GLY A 203 14.58 5.22 -8.50
CA GLY A 203 15.50 6.23 -7.93
C GLY A 203 15.81 7.42 -8.86
N LEU A 204 15.08 7.55 -9.96
CA LEU A 204 15.18 8.69 -10.86
C LEU A 204 14.86 9.98 -10.12
N GLN A 205 15.67 11.01 -10.32
CA GLN A 205 15.41 12.33 -9.74
C GLN A 205 14.56 13.14 -10.70
N HIS A 206 13.28 13.29 -10.38
CA HIS A 206 12.34 14.10 -11.12
C HIS A 206 12.20 15.48 -10.45
N PHE A 207 12.25 16.53 -11.24
CA PHE A 207 11.82 17.85 -10.81
C PHE A 207 10.82 18.38 -11.84
N LYS A 208 9.72 18.93 -11.35
CA LYS A 208 8.74 19.60 -12.21
C LYS A 208 9.09 21.08 -12.28
N ALA A 209 9.44 21.56 -13.47
CA ALA A 209 9.65 22.98 -13.69
C ALA A 209 8.30 23.70 -13.73
N ALA A 210 8.04 24.58 -12.77
CA ALA A 210 7.08 25.67 -12.95
C ALA A 210 7.72 26.77 -13.81
N PRO A 211 6.95 27.70 -14.41
CA PRO A 211 7.51 28.87 -15.08
C PRO A 211 8.40 29.66 -14.10
N LEU A 212 9.71 29.47 -14.19
CA LEU A 212 10.67 30.13 -13.29
C LEU A 212 10.81 31.57 -13.73
N THR A 213 10.51 32.50 -12.84
CA THR A 213 10.81 33.92 -13.03
C THR A 213 12.29 34.20 -12.76
N LYS A 214 12.79 35.39 -13.09
CA LYS A 214 14.17 35.77 -12.75
C LYS A 214 14.32 35.84 -11.23
N GLY A 215 15.21 35.03 -10.65
CA GLY A 215 15.43 35.00 -9.19
C GLY A 215 16.16 33.75 -8.72
N CYS A 216 16.30 33.62 -7.40
CA CYS A 216 16.77 32.38 -6.77
C CYS A 216 15.57 31.48 -6.50
N HIS A 217 15.66 30.22 -6.95
CA HIS A 217 14.60 29.22 -6.76
C HIS A 217 15.17 27.97 -6.11
N THR A 218 14.45 27.45 -5.13
CA THR A 218 14.76 26.14 -4.55
C THR A 218 14.12 25.07 -5.43
N ILE A 219 14.96 24.22 -6.04
CA ILE A 219 14.51 23.07 -6.82
C ILE A 219 14.49 21.86 -5.91
N ASN A 220 13.31 21.26 -5.75
CA ASN A 220 13.14 20.03 -5.01
C ASN A 220 13.10 18.87 -5.99
N PHE A 221 14.13 18.02 -5.95
CA PHE A 221 14.12 16.75 -6.65
C PHE A 221 13.33 15.72 -5.83
N ARG A 222 12.55 14.90 -6.54
CA ARG A 222 11.84 13.77 -5.95
C ARG A 222 12.34 12.49 -6.60
N ALA A 223 12.63 11.49 -5.78
CA ALA A 223 12.90 10.15 -6.28
C ALA A 223 11.59 9.56 -6.84
N VAL A 224 11.62 9.09 -8.08
CA VAL A 224 10.49 8.45 -8.76
C VAL A 224 10.90 7.10 -9.34
N THR A 225 9.89 6.28 -9.62
CA THR A 225 10.05 5.03 -10.35
C THR A 225 9.37 5.17 -11.70
N LYS A 226 10.11 4.87 -12.77
CA LYS A 226 9.57 4.80 -14.12
C LYS A 226 9.03 3.39 -14.36
N VAL A 227 7.76 3.31 -14.73
CA VAL A 227 7.07 2.05 -15.04
C VAL A 227 6.48 2.09 -16.44
N LEU A 228 6.32 0.92 -17.06
CA LEU A 228 5.44 0.69 -18.20
C LEU A 228 4.31 -0.22 -17.74
N TYR A 229 3.08 0.01 -18.18
CA TYR A 229 1.97 -0.86 -17.80
C TYR A 229 1.02 -1.17 -18.94
N GLN A 230 0.33 -2.29 -18.83
CA GLN A 230 -0.67 -2.74 -19.79
C GLN A 230 -1.82 -3.46 -19.08
N VAL A 231 -3.05 -3.06 -19.38
CA VAL A 231 -4.25 -3.81 -18.99
C VAL A 231 -4.49 -4.91 -20.03
N VAL A 232 -4.67 -6.14 -19.57
CA VAL A 232 -4.96 -7.29 -20.41
C VAL A 232 -6.19 -8.03 -19.91
N GLY A 233 -6.90 -8.69 -20.83
CA GLY A 233 -8.02 -9.56 -20.50
C GLY A 233 -7.57 -10.86 -19.81
N PRO A 234 -8.50 -11.60 -19.20
CA PRO A 234 -8.19 -12.72 -18.31
C PRO A 234 -7.55 -13.91 -19.06
N GLN A 235 -7.89 -14.06 -20.34
CA GLN A 235 -7.39 -15.10 -21.25
C GLN A 235 -6.24 -14.61 -22.14
N SER A 236 -5.63 -13.47 -21.84
CA SER A 236 -4.50 -12.96 -22.62
C SER A 236 -3.30 -13.91 -22.48
N PRO A 237 -2.68 -14.36 -23.59
CA PRO A 237 -1.49 -15.20 -23.51
C PRO A 237 -0.32 -14.48 -22.84
N VAL A 238 -0.25 -13.16 -22.97
CA VAL A 238 0.76 -12.32 -22.30
C VAL A 238 0.55 -12.35 -20.78
N GLY A 239 -0.71 -12.23 -20.33
CA GLY A 239 -1.04 -12.32 -18.91
C GLY A 239 -0.71 -13.69 -18.32
N HIS A 240 -1.01 -14.77 -19.05
CA HIS A 240 -0.66 -16.13 -18.63
C HIS A 240 0.85 -16.33 -18.49
N SER A 241 1.61 -15.91 -19.50
CA SER A 241 3.08 -15.99 -19.47
C SER A 241 3.68 -15.24 -18.28
N TRP A 242 3.05 -14.14 -17.85
CA TRP A 242 3.49 -13.36 -16.70
C TRP A 242 3.19 -14.04 -15.37
N ARG A 243 2.04 -14.70 -15.23
CA ARG A 243 1.72 -15.46 -14.01
C ARG A 243 2.65 -16.65 -13.78
N GLU A 244 3.13 -17.25 -14.87
CA GLU A 244 4.07 -18.38 -14.82
C GLU A 244 5.54 -17.94 -14.71
N ASP A 245 5.83 -16.66 -14.88
CA ASP A 245 7.19 -16.13 -14.76
C ASP A 245 7.59 -16.07 -13.29
N ALA A 246 8.62 -16.84 -12.92
CA ALA A 246 9.16 -16.86 -11.56
C ALA A 246 9.71 -15.50 -11.10
N LEU A 247 9.94 -14.57 -12.03
CA LEU A 247 10.38 -13.20 -11.73
C LEU A 247 9.21 -12.22 -11.59
N ALA A 248 7.97 -12.64 -11.83
CA ALA A 248 6.79 -11.79 -11.65
C ALA A 248 6.12 -12.06 -10.30
N SER A 249 5.74 -11.00 -9.60
CA SER A 249 4.85 -11.11 -8.43
C SER A 249 3.40 -10.98 -8.86
N VAL A 250 2.53 -11.84 -8.32
CA VAL A 250 1.09 -11.82 -8.59
C VAL A 250 0.35 -11.41 -7.33
N HIS A 251 -0.54 -10.42 -7.47
CA HIS A 251 -1.33 -9.90 -6.36
C HIS A 251 -2.80 -9.79 -6.76
N SER A 252 -3.63 -10.61 -6.11
CA SER A 252 -5.08 -10.46 -6.18
C SER A 252 -5.55 -9.28 -5.33
N MET A 253 -6.49 -8.47 -5.84
CA MET A 253 -7.07 -7.33 -5.14
C MET A 253 -8.52 -7.05 -5.57
N ASP A 254 -9.19 -6.17 -4.83
CA ASP A 254 -10.54 -5.75 -5.18
C ASP A 254 -10.56 -4.84 -6.42
N LYS A 255 -11.70 -4.84 -7.12
CA LYS A 255 -11.91 -4.07 -8.36
C LYS A 255 -11.74 -2.57 -8.15
N THR A 256 -12.09 -2.05 -6.99
CA THR A 256 -12.04 -0.62 -6.70
C THR A 256 -10.58 -0.17 -6.56
N LEU A 257 -9.78 -0.88 -5.76
CA LEU A 257 -8.34 -0.61 -5.64
C LEU A 257 -7.62 -0.75 -6.98
N PHE A 258 -7.96 -1.77 -7.77
CA PHE A 258 -7.41 -1.93 -9.11
C PHE A 258 -7.65 -0.71 -9.99
N GLN A 259 -8.88 -0.18 -9.98
CA GLN A 259 -9.23 1.01 -10.76
C GLN A 259 -8.51 2.25 -10.25
N GLU A 260 -8.44 2.45 -8.92
CA GLU A 260 -7.71 3.58 -8.33
C GLU A 260 -6.21 3.54 -8.67
N ILE A 261 -5.60 2.35 -8.73
CA ILE A 261 -4.21 2.20 -9.18
C ILE A 261 -4.07 2.58 -10.65
N LEU A 262 -5.00 2.14 -11.51
CA LEU A 262 -4.99 2.47 -12.93
C LEU A 262 -5.17 3.96 -13.16
N ASP A 263 -6.07 4.61 -12.41
CA ASP A 263 -6.30 6.05 -12.48
C ASP A 263 -5.05 6.82 -12.03
N ALA A 264 -4.42 6.42 -10.93
CA ALA A 264 -3.16 7.02 -10.48
C ALA A 264 -2.02 6.88 -11.51
N LEU A 265 -1.94 5.73 -12.18
CA LEU A 265 -0.99 5.51 -13.28
C LEU A 265 -1.28 6.42 -14.47
N ASN A 266 -2.55 6.56 -14.88
CA ASN A 266 -2.96 7.43 -15.98
C ASN A 266 -2.70 8.91 -15.68
N GLU A 267 -3.04 9.37 -14.47
CA GLU A 267 -2.80 10.75 -14.01
C GLU A 267 -1.30 11.09 -14.02
N SER A 268 -0.44 10.12 -13.67
CA SER A 268 1.01 10.29 -13.68
C SER A 268 1.59 10.50 -15.09
N GLN A 269 0.89 10.07 -16.16
CA GLN A 269 1.32 10.30 -17.55
C GLN A 269 1.19 11.76 -17.97
N SER A 270 0.25 12.51 -17.39
CA SER A 270 -0.05 13.91 -17.76
C SER A 270 0.97 14.94 -17.25
N GLY A 271 1.96 14.53 -16.43
CA GLY A 271 2.90 15.46 -15.80
C GLY A 271 2.28 16.30 -14.68
N ASP A 272 1.01 16.07 -14.32
CA ASP A 272 0.32 16.68 -13.19
C ASP A 272 0.19 15.66 -12.04
N THR A 273 0.87 15.98 -10.93
CA THR A 273 0.66 15.50 -9.55
C THR A 273 0.76 14.00 -9.23
N ILE A 274 1.82 13.64 -8.49
CA ILE A 274 1.67 12.83 -7.26
C ILE A 274 2.40 13.58 -6.14
N ASP A 275 1.65 14.35 -5.35
CA ASP A 275 2.10 14.95 -4.10
C ASP A 275 1.81 13.97 -2.96
N GLY A 276 2.71 13.00 -2.75
CA GLY A 276 2.55 12.03 -1.67
C GLY A 276 3.77 11.16 -1.37
N PHE A 277 4.93 11.48 -1.93
CA PHE A 277 6.15 10.68 -1.75
C PHE A 277 7.13 11.36 -0.81
N ALA A 278 7.08 10.96 0.46
CA ALA A 278 8.18 11.06 1.42
C ALA A 278 8.07 9.91 2.43
#